data_AF-A0A3A5UUW6-F1
#
_entry.id   AF-A0A3A5UUW6-F1
#
_cell.length_a   1.000
_cell.length_b   1.000
_cell.length_c   1.000
_cell.angle_alpha   90.00
_cell.angle_beta   90.00
_cell.angle_gamma   90.00
#
_symmetry.space_group_name_H-M   'P 1'
#
loop_
_entity.id
_entity.type
_entity.pdbx_description
1 polymer ?
#
loop_
_entity_poly.entity_id
_entity_poly.type
_entity_poly.pdbx_seq_one_letter_code
_entity_poly.pdbx_strand_id
1 'polypeptide(L)'
;MSLDNVNLDRGFFHLTKPYRWFNWIFWIIGVLMVVAGAAMLSMEGGLFAAFGFLVIALCSPPSLEADLHKVRKNAPQPDDLEEAALKKGYELESWFFGRSSYTPTADPNDWILPAPGPSTWNQADRYAPDGDGSAIPEHPSKVGTPQPATLSTFGVCMVMFIILLCVSIGSMMIDQQAAIDNGELLDEDGGMEFAPLAITVVGVIWLLLGFFQHKRQQQMIDTPTSLVRSVAVGSAELVGQVRPAPEQWINVVVDGNPNRMIPGCVDFRWEYEVYVCRQVTSTDSEGNTTTREECNWQSVRSDSGYVPFMLHDGTGGIRVESGGFKRKDLGKYVKMWTSSHADTLRDHFQTEFAARLFRNGDVRKHRWTAYALRIGNPVYLLGMVKPRSRAELDAEQIDGTVGHTTISVHGEDTPGMKANIQRGTELANLGRIRSSAELLIMPIVCVLCGIALFALL
;
A
#
# COMPACT_ATOMS: atom_id res chain seq x y z
N MET A 1 -12.37 13.58 -19.33
CA MET A 1 -11.75 14.45 -18.31
C MET A 1 -10.25 14.24 -18.40
N SER A 2 -9.47 15.32 -18.51
CA SER A 2 -8.02 15.26 -18.74
C SER A 2 -7.24 15.68 -17.49
N LEU A 3 -5.97 15.26 -17.41
CA LEU A 3 -5.03 15.64 -16.35
C LEU A 3 -4.46 17.06 -16.54
N ASP A 4 -4.99 17.87 -17.45
CA ASP A 4 -4.41 19.16 -17.87
C ASP A 4 -4.22 20.15 -16.71
N ASN A 5 -4.96 19.98 -15.61
CA ASN A 5 -4.87 20.82 -14.41
C ASN A 5 -3.98 20.23 -13.29
N VAL A 6 -3.39 19.04 -13.48
CA VAL A 6 -2.51 18.39 -12.50
C VAL A 6 -1.09 18.40 -13.04
N ASN A 7 -0.23 19.19 -12.40
CA ASN A 7 1.20 19.12 -12.68
C ASN A 7 1.79 17.85 -12.05
N LEU A 8 2.18 16.91 -12.91
CA LEU A 8 2.76 15.62 -12.53
C LEU A 8 4.25 15.72 -12.19
N ASP A 9 4.93 16.82 -12.54
CA ASP A 9 6.28 17.15 -12.10
C ASP A 9 6.22 18.28 -11.07
N ARG A 10 6.44 17.92 -9.80
CA ARG A 10 6.31 18.87 -8.69
C ARG A 10 7.59 19.65 -8.38
N GLY A 11 8.70 19.39 -9.08
CA GLY A 11 9.98 20.07 -8.85
C GLY A 11 10.50 19.92 -7.41
N PHE A 12 11.10 20.99 -6.88
CA PHE A 12 11.82 20.93 -5.60
C PHE A 12 10.91 20.87 -4.37
N PHE A 13 9.92 21.77 -4.25
CA PHE A 13 9.08 21.87 -3.06
C PHE A 13 7.59 21.92 -3.40
N HIS A 14 6.79 21.13 -2.67
CA HIS A 14 5.33 21.18 -2.77
C HIS A 14 4.65 21.20 -1.39
N LEU A 15 3.81 22.22 -1.17
CA LEU A 15 2.99 22.32 0.04
C LEU A 15 1.83 21.33 -0.03
N THR A 16 1.91 20.24 0.74
CA THR A 16 0.86 19.22 0.82
C THR A 16 -0.08 19.52 1.98
N LYS A 17 -1.38 19.54 1.68
CA LYS A 17 -2.44 19.74 2.67
C LYS A 17 -3.24 18.45 2.84
N PRO A 18 -3.78 18.18 4.04
CA PRO A 18 -4.67 17.05 4.23
C PRO A 18 -5.89 17.12 3.31
N TYR A 19 -6.36 15.95 2.84
CA TYR A 19 -7.61 15.83 2.07
C TYR A 19 -8.73 15.14 2.86
N ARG A 20 -8.42 14.53 4.03
CA ARG A 20 -9.41 13.92 4.93
C ARG A 20 -9.74 14.87 6.07
N TRP A 21 -11.01 14.93 6.44
CA TRP A 21 -11.51 15.87 7.47
C TRP A 21 -10.82 15.68 8.83
N PHE A 22 -10.62 14.42 9.27
CA PHE A 22 -9.99 14.15 10.56
C PHE A 22 -8.50 14.55 10.57
N ASN A 23 -7.80 14.39 9.44
CA ASN A 23 -6.41 14.85 9.32
C ASN A 23 -6.31 16.37 9.44
N TRP A 24 -7.33 17.13 9.01
CA TRP A 24 -7.34 18.59 9.19
C TRP A 24 -7.35 19.00 10.66
N ILE A 25 -8.08 18.28 11.51
CA ILE A 25 -8.13 18.57 12.95
C ILE A 25 -6.74 18.45 13.56
N PHE A 26 -6.07 17.31 13.35
CA PHE A 26 -4.73 17.09 13.87
C PHE A 26 -3.69 18.03 13.23
N TRP A 27 -3.82 18.32 11.94
CA TRP A 27 -2.93 19.26 11.27
C TRP A 27 -3.00 20.66 11.87
N ILE A 28 -4.21 21.15 12.18
CA ILE A 28 -4.41 22.44 12.88
C ILE A 28 -3.85 22.39 14.30
N ILE A 29 -4.07 21.30 15.04
CA ILE A 29 -3.48 21.11 16.37
C ILE A 29 -1.96 21.18 16.29
N GLY A 30 -1.35 20.51 15.30
CA GLY A 30 0.10 20.57 15.09
C GLY A 30 0.61 21.99 14.80
N VAL A 31 -0.12 22.77 13.98
CA VAL A 31 0.22 24.18 13.75
C VAL A 31 0.14 25.00 15.03
N LEU A 32 -0.92 24.82 15.83
CA LEU A 32 -1.05 25.50 17.12
C LEU A 32 0.09 25.12 18.08
N MET A 33 0.51 23.85 18.08
CA MET A 33 1.65 23.40 18.89
C MET A 33 2.96 24.07 18.48
N VAL A 34 3.22 24.19 17.16
CA VAL A 34 4.41 24.91 16.66
C VAL A 34 4.39 26.37 17.10
N VAL A 35 3.25 27.05 16.98
CA VAL A 35 3.11 28.46 17.38
C VAL A 35 3.27 28.64 18.89
N ALA A 36 2.65 27.78 19.71
CA ALA A 36 2.78 27.88 21.16
C ALA A 36 4.21 27.57 21.62
N GLY A 37 4.85 26.55 21.03
CA GLY A 37 6.24 26.20 21.35
C GLY A 37 7.21 27.33 21.00
N ALA A 38 7.02 27.97 19.83
CA ALA A 38 7.78 29.15 19.44
C ALA A 38 7.54 30.36 20.36
N ALA A 39 6.32 30.55 20.87
CA ALA A 39 5.98 31.65 21.77
C ALA A 39 6.54 31.47 23.18
N MET A 40 6.70 30.23 23.66
CA MET A 40 7.26 29.93 24.97
C MET A 40 8.74 30.29 25.08
N LEU A 41 9.49 30.29 23.97
CA LEU A 41 10.93 30.60 23.91
C LEU A 41 11.77 29.88 25.00
N SER A 42 11.31 28.71 25.45
CA SER A 42 11.92 27.89 26.49
C SER A 42 12.27 26.49 25.96
N MET A 43 13.04 25.71 26.70
CA MET A 43 13.42 24.34 26.33
C MET A 43 12.21 23.42 26.17
N GLU A 44 11.22 23.55 27.06
CA GLU A 44 9.93 22.86 26.94
C GLU A 44 9.16 23.30 25.69
N GLY A 45 9.30 24.58 25.29
CA GLY A 45 8.75 25.10 24.04
C GLY A 45 9.36 24.45 22.79
N GLY A 46 10.65 24.12 22.82
CA GLY A 46 11.35 23.40 21.76
C GLY A 46 10.78 22.00 21.50
N LEU A 47 10.55 21.23 22.57
CA LEU A 47 9.89 19.91 22.49
C LEU A 47 8.46 20.04 21.98
N PHE A 48 7.70 21.01 22.49
CA PHE A 48 6.32 21.22 22.07
C PHE A 48 6.22 21.56 20.58
N ALA A 49 7.13 22.41 20.08
CA ALA A 49 7.23 22.72 18.66
C ALA A 49 7.66 21.50 17.83
N ALA A 50 8.61 20.69 18.31
CA ALA A 50 9.04 19.47 17.63
C ALA A 50 7.85 18.52 17.41
N PHE A 51 7.08 18.21 18.46
CA PHE A 51 5.89 17.36 18.33
C PHE A 51 4.81 17.99 17.44
N GLY A 52 4.67 19.32 17.45
CA GLY A 52 3.81 20.02 16.50
C GLY A 52 4.19 19.74 15.03
N PHE A 53 5.48 19.80 14.71
CA PHE A 53 5.98 19.45 13.38
C PHE A 53 5.78 17.96 13.04
N LEU A 54 5.96 17.05 14.00
CA LEU A 54 5.67 15.63 13.82
C LEU A 54 4.20 15.40 13.45
N VAL A 55 3.28 16.02 14.17
CA VAL A 55 1.83 15.91 13.91
C VAL A 55 1.49 16.43 12.51
N ILE A 56 2.03 17.58 12.12
CA ILE A 56 1.86 18.13 10.76
C ILE A 56 2.38 17.14 9.72
N ALA A 57 3.57 16.58 9.91
CA ALA A 57 4.18 15.64 8.98
C ALA A 57 3.32 14.38 8.79
N LEU A 58 2.89 13.73 9.89
CA LEU A 58 2.09 12.50 9.83
C LEU A 58 0.72 12.70 9.19
N CYS A 59 0.15 13.90 9.29
CA CYS A 59 -1.14 14.24 8.67
C CYS A 59 -1.03 14.70 7.21
N SER A 60 0.18 14.97 6.73
CA SER A 60 0.45 15.49 5.39
C SER A 60 0.63 14.36 4.38
N PRO A 61 -0.19 14.30 3.31
CA PRO A 61 -0.07 13.28 2.28
C PRO A 61 1.18 13.48 1.40
N PRO A 62 1.56 12.47 0.61
CA PRO A 62 2.51 12.61 -0.49
C PRO A 62 2.09 13.70 -1.50
N SER A 63 3.06 14.20 -2.26
CA SER A 63 2.90 15.39 -3.12
C SER A 63 1.81 15.29 -4.20
N LEU A 64 1.54 14.10 -4.72
CA LEU A 64 0.56 13.89 -5.79
C LEU A 64 -0.76 13.29 -5.30
N GLU A 65 -0.76 12.59 -4.15
CA GLU A 65 -1.90 11.81 -3.68
C GLU A 65 -3.19 12.65 -3.54
N ALA A 66 -3.09 13.85 -2.96
CA ALA A 66 -4.26 14.70 -2.71
C ALA A 66 -4.92 15.19 -4.01
N ASP A 67 -4.14 15.48 -5.04
CA ASP A 67 -4.67 15.98 -6.32
C ASP A 67 -5.20 14.84 -7.18
N LEU A 68 -4.52 13.69 -7.20
CA LEU A 68 -5.03 12.48 -7.85
C LEU A 68 -6.33 12.00 -7.20
N HIS A 69 -6.47 12.13 -5.87
CA HIS A 69 -7.72 11.86 -5.18
C HIS A 69 -8.85 12.80 -5.63
N LYS A 70 -8.58 14.09 -5.85
CA LYS A 70 -9.58 15.04 -6.37
C LYS A 70 -9.98 14.69 -7.81
N VAL A 71 -9.02 14.37 -8.68
CA VAL A 71 -9.31 13.93 -10.04
C VAL A 71 -10.20 12.70 -10.02
N ARG A 72 -9.85 11.68 -9.24
CA ARG A 72 -10.66 10.46 -9.10
C ARG A 72 -12.09 10.76 -8.64
N LYS A 73 -12.26 11.66 -7.67
CA LYS A 73 -13.61 12.02 -7.15
C LYS A 73 -14.48 12.68 -8.23
N ASN A 74 -13.86 13.39 -9.17
CA ASN A 74 -14.58 14.12 -10.21
C ASN A 74 -14.66 13.35 -11.54
N ALA A 75 -13.96 12.22 -11.67
CA ALA A 75 -13.99 11.40 -12.87
C ALA A 75 -15.35 10.70 -13.00
N PRO A 76 -16.03 10.81 -14.16
CA PRO A 76 -17.26 10.06 -14.40
C PRO A 76 -16.93 8.55 -14.38
N GLN A 77 -17.70 7.80 -13.61
CA GLN A 77 -17.61 6.34 -13.66
C GLN A 77 -18.52 5.85 -14.79
N PRO A 78 -18.08 4.93 -15.65
CA PRO A 78 -18.97 4.28 -16.61
C PRO A 78 -20.12 3.57 -15.88
N ASP A 79 -21.29 3.48 -16.52
CA ASP A 79 -22.54 2.97 -15.93
C ASP A 79 -22.38 1.62 -15.21
N ASP A 80 -21.59 0.69 -15.77
CA ASP A 80 -21.28 -0.61 -15.16
C ASP A 80 -20.51 -0.49 -13.83
N LEU A 81 -19.66 0.54 -13.70
CA LEU A 81 -18.93 0.86 -12.48
C LEU A 81 -19.80 1.64 -11.49
N GLU A 82 -20.82 2.38 -11.96
CA GLU A 82 -21.82 2.99 -11.09
C GLU A 82 -22.67 1.92 -10.39
N GLU A 83 -23.11 0.88 -11.11
CA GLU A 83 -23.79 -0.28 -10.50
C GLU A 83 -22.89 -1.01 -9.49
N ALA A 84 -21.60 -1.17 -9.82
CA ALA A 84 -20.64 -1.74 -8.89
C ALA A 84 -20.39 -0.81 -7.68
N ALA A 85 -20.43 0.51 -7.86
CA ALA A 85 -20.28 1.51 -6.82
C ALA A 85 -21.49 1.58 -5.89
N LEU A 86 -22.70 1.40 -6.40
CA LEU A 86 -23.94 1.27 -5.62
C LEU A 86 -23.90 0.05 -4.67
N LYS A 87 -23.14 -0.99 -5.02
CA LYS A 87 -22.88 -2.17 -4.16
C LYS A 87 -21.67 -2.00 -3.24
N LYS A 88 -20.95 -0.87 -3.27
CA LYS A 88 -19.83 -0.60 -2.36
C LYS A 88 -20.36 -0.09 -1.02
N GLY A 89 -19.70 -0.46 0.07
CA GLY A 89 -20.07 -0.03 1.42
C GLY A 89 -20.28 -1.18 2.39
N TYR A 90 -20.90 -0.85 3.52
CA TYR A 90 -21.23 -1.79 4.58
C TYR A 90 -22.64 -2.33 4.37
N GLU A 91 -22.78 -3.65 4.35
CA GLU A 91 -24.04 -4.35 4.21
C GLU A 91 -24.25 -5.26 5.41
N LEU A 92 -25.35 -5.09 6.14
CA LEU A 92 -25.75 -5.98 7.22
C LEU A 92 -26.64 -7.09 6.65
N GLU A 93 -26.08 -8.28 6.47
CA GLU A 93 -26.83 -9.43 5.94
C GLU A 93 -27.76 -10.03 6.99
N SER A 94 -27.29 -10.11 8.24
CA SER A 94 -28.10 -10.60 9.35
C SER A 94 -27.69 -9.96 10.66
N TRP A 95 -28.63 -9.27 11.29
CA TRP A 95 -28.43 -8.71 12.62
C TRP A 95 -28.26 -9.81 13.67
N PHE A 96 -29.10 -10.85 13.63
CA PHE A 96 -29.11 -11.93 14.64
C PHE A 96 -27.83 -12.77 14.64
N PHE A 97 -27.30 -13.09 13.45
CA PHE A 97 -26.05 -13.85 13.31
C PHE A 97 -24.81 -12.95 13.25
N GLY A 98 -24.97 -11.64 13.47
CA GLY A 98 -23.88 -10.66 13.38
C GLY A 98 -23.15 -10.68 12.03
N ARG A 99 -23.85 -11.06 10.95
CA ARG A 99 -23.28 -11.18 9.61
C ARG A 99 -23.29 -9.84 8.92
N SER A 100 -22.12 -9.41 8.47
CA SER A 100 -21.99 -8.24 7.62
C SER A 100 -20.90 -8.43 6.59
N SER A 101 -21.03 -7.70 5.50
CA SER A 101 -20.00 -7.61 4.47
C SER A 101 -19.62 -6.16 4.24
N TYR A 102 -18.37 -5.93 3.87
CA TYR A 102 -17.84 -4.63 3.58
C TYR A 102 -17.00 -4.67 2.31
N THR A 103 -17.41 -3.87 1.34
CA THR A 103 -16.68 -3.64 0.08
C THR A 103 -16.10 -2.23 0.14
N PRO A 104 -14.78 -2.03 0.03
CA PRO A 104 -14.20 -0.70 0.10
C PRO A 104 -14.78 0.24 -0.97
N THR A 105 -15.22 1.41 -0.52
CA THR A 105 -15.81 2.46 -1.39
C THR A 105 -14.75 3.20 -2.20
N ALA A 106 -13.55 3.36 -1.65
CA ALA A 106 -12.41 3.97 -2.30
C ALA A 106 -11.17 3.08 -2.14
N ASP A 107 -10.72 2.49 -3.23
CA ASP A 107 -9.43 1.83 -3.32
C ASP A 107 -8.42 2.78 -3.99
N PRO A 108 -7.34 3.17 -3.31
CA PRO A 108 -6.30 4.01 -3.89
C PRO A 108 -5.63 3.43 -5.15
N ASN A 109 -5.67 2.11 -5.33
CA ASN A 109 -5.06 1.41 -6.46
C ASN A 109 -6.05 1.18 -7.62
N ASP A 110 -7.25 1.75 -7.55
CA ASP A 110 -8.21 1.73 -8.65
C ASP A 110 -7.91 2.84 -9.67
N TRP A 111 -8.60 2.83 -10.81
CA TRP A 111 -8.49 3.86 -11.83
C TRP A 111 -8.67 5.28 -11.24
N ILE A 112 -7.89 6.24 -11.75
CA ILE A 112 -7.97 7.67 -11.46
C ILE A 112 -8.82 8.38 -12.51
N LEU A 113 -8.59 8.05 -13.78
CA LEU A 113 -9.39 8.45 -14.94
C LEU A 113 -10.47 7.39 -15.20
N PRO A 114 -11.48 7.68 -16.02
CA PRO A 114 -12.53 6.72 -16.35
C PRO A 114 -11.92 5.45 -16.96
N ALA A 115 -12.29 4.29 -16.39
CA ALA A 115 -11.83 3.00 -16.87
C ALA A 115 -12.40 2.70 -18.27
N PRO A 116 -11.62 2.12 -19.18
CA PRO A 116 -12.15 1.62 -20.45
C PRO A 116 -13.11 0.45 -20.19
N GLY A 117 -14.40 0.64 -20.46
CA GLY A 117 -15.43 -0.39 -20.22
C GLY A 117 -15.46 -1.47 -21.31
N PRO A 118 -16.14 -2.60 -21.08
CA PRO A 118 -16.28 -3.69 -22.06
C PRO A 118 -16.84 -3.28 -23.42
N SER A 119 -17.63 -2.20 -23.46
CA SER A 119 -18.17 -1.61 -24.69
C SER A 119 -17.10 -1.04 -25.62
N THR A 120 -15.94 -0.66 -25.08
CA THR A 120 -14.80 -0.13 -25.85
C THR A 120 -13.84 -1.21 -26.32
N TRP A 121 -13.99 -2.44 -25.84
CA TRP A 121 -13.06 -3.53 -26.13
C TRP A 121 -13.30 -4.09 -27.54
N ASN A 122 -12.22 -4.44 -28.21
CA ASN A 122 -12.31 -5.24 -29.43
C ASN A 122 -12.78 -6.67 -29.09
N GLN A 123 -14.06 -6.94 -29.37
CA GLN A 123 -14.68 -8.25 -29.12
C GLN A 123 -14.30 -9.31 -30.18
N ALA A 124 -13.82 -8.88 -31.35
CA ALA A 124 -13.48 -9.79 -32.44
C ALA A 124 -12.08 -10.40 -32.25
N ASP A 125 -11.12 -9.60 -31.81
CA ASP A 125 -9.77 -10.05 -31.51
C ASP A 125 -9.24 -9.39 -30.23
N ARG A 126 -8.89 -10.23 -29.25
CA ARG A 126 -8.41 -9.86 -27.91
C ARG A 126 -7.00 -9.28 -27.92
N TYR A 127 -6.25 -9.53 -28.98
CA TYR A 127 -4.88 -9.05 -29.16
C TYR A 127 -4.80 -7.78 -29.99
N ALA A 128 -5.86 -7.49 -30.75
CA ALA A 128 -5.94 -6.32 -31.62
C ALA A 128 -6.09 -5.02 -30.81
N PRO A 129 -5.67 -3.87 -31.38
CA PRO A 129 -5.94 -2.57 -30.79
C PRO A 129 -7.44 -2.31 -30.61
N ASP A 130 -7.77 -1.50 -29.60
CA ASP A 130 -9.11 -0.95 -29.44
C ASP A 130 -9.25 0.36 -30.24
N GLY A 131 -10.40 0.59 -30.88
CA GLY A 131 -10.71 1.86 -31.53
C GLY A 131 -9.64 2.35 -32.52
N ASP A 132 -8.98 3.46 -32.19
CA ASP A 132 -7.92 4.08 -33.00
C ASP A 132 -6.52 3.47 -32.75
N GLY A 133 -6.40 2.50 -31.85
CA GLY A 133 -5.14 1.89 -31.44
C GLY A 133 -4.24 2.82 -30.64
N SER A 134 -4.82 3.86 -30.04
CA SER A 134 -4.11 4.70 -29.08
C SER A 134 -4.08 4.06 -27.69
N ALA A 135 -3.04 4.40 -26.91
CA ALA A 135 -2.90 3.88 -25.57
C ALA A 135 -4.01 4.41 -24.64
N ILE A 136 -4.36 3.62 -23.63
CA ILE A 136 -5.38 3.96 -22.63
C ILE A 136 -5.08 5.30 -21.95
N PRO A 137 -6.10 6.00 -21.41
CA PRO A 137 -5.93 7.35 -20.87
C PRO A 137 -4.89 7.48 -19.75
N GLU A 138 -4.66 6.43 -18.96
CA GLU A 138 -3.64 6.44 -17.88
C GLU A 138 -2.30 5.82 -18.31
N HIS A 139 -2.13 5.46 -19.58
CA HIS A 139 -0.87 4.90 -20.04
C HIS A 139 0.24 5.96 -19.94
N PRO A 140 1.46 5.62 -19.50
CA PRO A 140 2.57 6.57 -19.33
C PRO A 140 2.95 7.34 -20.60
N SER A 141 2.73 6.76 -21.78
CA SER A 141 2.90 7.46 -23.07
C SER A 141 1.90 8.59 -23.32
N LYS A 142 0.78 8.64 -22.59
CA LYS A 142 -0.24 9.69 -22.67
C LYS A 142 -0.11 10.70 -21.54
N VAL A 143 0.09 10.21 -20.31
CA VAL A 143 0.09 11.06 -19.09
C VAL A 143 1.48 11.46 -18.63
N GLY A 144 2.53 10.74 -19.04
CA GLY A 144 3.88 10.87 -18.50
C GLY A 144 4.05 10.17 -17.14
N THR A 145 5.30 9.96 -16.76
CA THR A 145 5.66 9.39 -15.45
C THR A 145 5.55 10.46 -14.37
N PRO A 146 4.74 10.26 -13.31
CA PRO A 146 4.64 11.22 -12.21
C PRO A 146 5.95 11.31 -11.42
N GLN A 147 6.42 12.55 -11.20
CA GLN A 147 7.61 12.85 -10.42
C GLN A 147 7.21 13.60 -9.12
N PRO A 148 7.32 12.94 -7.96
CA PRO A 148 7.00 13.59 -6.69
C PRO A 148 7.99 14.70 -6.37
N ALA A 149 7.54 15.70 -5.60
CA ALA A 149 8.39 16.82 -5.19
C ALA A 149 9.60 16.31 -4.41
N THR A 150 10.78 16.91 -4.60
CA THR A 150 11.99 16.52 -3.84
C THR A 150 11.73 16.58 -2.33
N LEU A 151 11.10 17.66 -1.86
CA LEU A 151 10.61 17.84 -0.50
C LEU A 151 9.14 18.26 -0.52
N SER A 152 8.32 17.62 0.31
CA SER A 152 6.96 18.06 0.61
C SER A 152 6.86 18.67 2.00
N THR A 153 5.65 19.09 2.41
CA THR A 153 5.38 19.48 3.80
C THR A 153 5.83 18.42 4.79
N PHE A 154 5.68 17.13 4.46
CA PHE A 154 6.20 16.06 5.29
C PHE A 154 7.71 16.15 5.48
N GLY A 155 8.48 16.26 4.40
CA GLY A 155 9.94 16.30 4.48
C GLY A 155 10.45 17.48 5.29
N VAL A 156 9.90 18.69 5.05
CA VAL A 156 10.30 19.89 5.81
C VAL A 156 9.94 19.74 7.28
N CYS A 157 8.72 19.31 7.60
CA CYS A 157 8.29 19.17 8.99
C CYS A 157 9.03 18.03 9.71
N MET A 158 9.36 16.92 9.04
CA MET A 158 10.16 15.85 9.66
C MET A 158 11.60 16.29 9.96
N VAL A 159 12.26 17.03 9.06
CA VAL A 159 13.58 17.62 9.34
C VAL A 159 13.50 18.56 10.55
N MET A 160 12.50 19.45 10.58
CA MET A 160 12.32 20.38 11.71
C MET A 160 12.03 19.65 13.02
N PHE A 161 11.21 18.59 12.98
CA PHE A 161 10.96 17.73 14.14
C PHE A 161 12.27 17.13 14.67
N ILE A 162 13.08 16.51 13.81
CA ILE A 162 14.34 15.87 14.21
C ILE A 162 15.30 16.90 14.81
N ILE A 163 15.50 18.04 14.13
CA ILE A 163 16.43 19.08 14.60
C ILE A 163 15.98 19.63 15.95
N LEU A 164 14.71 20.03 16.09
CA LEU A 164 14.21 20.60 17.33
C LEU A 164 14.20 19.59 18.48
N LEU A 165 13.88 18.32 18.19
CA LEU A 165 13.96 17.25 19.18
C LEU A 165 15.40 17.07 19.67
N CYS A 166 16.37 16.97 18.76
CA CYS A 166 17.77 16.80 19.11
C CYS A 166 18.35 18.01 19.84
N VAL A 167 18.02 19.24 19.42
CA VAL A 167 18.44 20.45 20.14
C VAL A 167 17.87 20.47 21.56
N SER A 168 16.59 20.13 21.71
CA SER A 168 15.95 20.10 23.04
C SER A 168 16.58 19.04 23.94
N ILE A 169 16.81 17.82 23.43
CA ILE A 169 17.49 16.75 24.15
C ILE A 169 18.92 17.15 24.52
N GLY A 170 19.67 17.75 23.60
CA GLY A 170 21.02 18.24 23.86
C GLY A 170 21.06 19.32 24.95
N SER A 171 20.10 20.25 24.95
CA SER A 171 19.99 21.22 26.04
C SER A 171 19.67 20.55 27.39
N MET A 172 18.78 19.55 27.42
CA MET A 172 18.48 18.81 28.65
C MET A 172 19.70 18.03 29.16
N MET A 173 20.54 17.49 28.27
CA MET A 173 21.81 16.85 28.64
C MET A 173 22.76 17.84 29.30
N ILE A 174 22.90 19.06 28.74
CA ILE A 174 23.76 20.10 29.31
C ILE A 174 23.27 20.51 30.70
N ASP A 175 21.96 20.73 30.86
CA ASP A 175 21.37 21.10 32.15
C ASP A 175 21.55 20.00 33.20
N GLN A 176 21.36 18.74 32.80
CA GLN A 176 21.56 17.59 33.68
C GLN A 176 23.02 17.46 34.11
N GLN A 177 23.98 17.65 33.19
CA GLN A 177 25.40 17.63 33.51
C GLN A 177 25.76 18.76 34.49
N ALA A 178 25.23 19.96 34.28
CA ALA A 178 25.43 21.08 35.21
C ALA A 178 24.86 20.79 36.60
N ALA A 179 23.72 20.11 36.69
CA ALA A 179 23.14 19.69 37.98
C ALA A 179 24.01 18.64 38.70
N ILE A 180 24.62 17.72 37.94
CA ILE A 180 25.59 16.75 38.48
C ILE A 180 26.84 17.46 39.00
N ASP A 181 27.40 18.36 38.20
CA ASP A 181 28.60 19.14 38.56
C ASP A 181 28.38 20.01 39.81
N ASN A 182 27.16 20.53 39.99
CA ASN A 182 26.76 21.32 41.16
C ASN A 182 26.37 20.46 42.38
N GLY A 183 26.35 19.13 42.26
CA GLY A 183 25.97 18.20 43.32
C GLY A 183 24.46 18.18 43.63
N GLU A 184 23.63 18.72 42.74
CA GLU A 184 22.16 18.68 42.85
C GLU A 184 21.59 17.33 42.39
N LEU A 185 22.30 16.62 41.50
CA LEU A 185 21.94 15.31 40.98
C LEU A 185 23.11 14.34 41.12
N LEU A 186 22.84 13.09 41.48
CA LEU A 186 23.86 12.04 41.46
C LEU A 186 24.06 11.54 40.02
N ASP A 187 25.30 11.22 39.66
CA ASP A 187 25.67 10.69 38.34
C ASP A 187 24.87 9.43 37.97
N GLU A 188 24.63 8.55 38.96
CA GLU A 188 23.83 7.32 38.79
C GLU A 188 22.34 7.59 38.51
N ASP A 189 21.82 8.77 38.85
CA ASP A 189 20.44 9.19 38.58
C ASP A 189 20.30 9.91 37.21
N GLY A 190 21.41 10.05 36.48
CA GLY A 190 21.45 10.72 35.19
C GLY A 190 20.81 9.91 34.05
N GLY A 191 19.54 10.18 33.74
CA GLY A 191 18.76 9.39 32.77
C GLY A 191 19.09 9.59 31.27
N MET A 192 19.90 10.59 30.91
CA MET A 192 20.07 11.02 29.52
C MET A 192 21.35 10.51 28.81
N GLU A 193 22.21 9.75 29.49
CA GLU A 193 23.47 9.22 28.92
C GLU A 193 23.23 8.38 27.65
N PHE A 194 22.15 7.59 27.62
CA PHE A 194 21.82 6.71 26.49
C PHE A 194 21.05 7.40 25.36
N ALA A 195 20.67 8.68 25.51
CA ALA A 195 19.86 9.39 24.51
C ALA A 195 20.55 9.50 23.13
N PRO A 196 21.85 9.84 23.01
CA PRO A 196 22.54 9.89 21.72
C PRO A 196 22.58 8.53 21.01
N LEU A 197 22.81 7.46 21.78
CA LEU A 197 22.82 6.08 21.27
C LEU A 197 21.43 5.67 20.75
N ALA A 198 20.38 5.93 21.54
CA ALA A 198 19.01 5.59 21.18
C ALA A 198 18.58 6.27 19.87
N ILE A 199 18.83 7.58 19.74
CA ILE A 199 18.49 8.35 18.53
C ILE A 199 19.25 7.81 17.31
N THR A 200 20.56 7.54 17.47
CA THR A 200 21.39 7.03 16.39
C THR A 200 20.92 5.66 15.91
N VAL A 201 20.60 4.73 16.83
CA VAL A 201 20.09 3.39 16.48
C VAL A 201 18.75 3.48 15.76
N VAL A 202 17.82 4.31 16.24
CA VAL A 202 16.54 4.56 15.57
C VAL A 202 16.76 5.13 14.17
N GLY A 203 17.67 6.10 14.03
CA GLY A 203 18.05 6.69 12.74
C GLY A 203 18.62 5.66 11.77
N VAL A 204 19.50 4.76 12.22
CA VAL A 204 20.10 3.70 11.39
C VAL A 204 19.05 2.68 10.94
N ILE A 205 18.17 2.23 11.84
CA ILE A 205 17.07 1.33 11.49
C ILE A 205 16.16 2.00 10.45
N TRP A 206 15.82 3.27 10.66
CA TRP A 206 15.00 4.01 9.72
C TRP A 206 15.71 4.20 8.36
N LEU A 207 17.03 4.44 8.35
CA LEU A 207 17.83 4.55 7.14
C LEU A 207 17.84 3.25 6.34
N LEU A 208 18.00 2.10 7.00
CA LEU A 208 17.96 0.79 6.35
C LEU A 208 16.59 0.54 5.69
N LEU A 209 15.50 0.82 6.41
CA LEU A 209 14.14 0.71 5.86
C LEU A 209 13.93 1.66 4.67
N GLY A 210 14.38 2.91 4.79
CA GLY A 210 14.34 3.92 3.73
C GLY A 210 15.11 3.50 2.48
N PHE A 211 16.30 2.91 2.66
CA PHE A 211 17.15 2.42 1.57
C PHE A 211 16.50 1.30 0.76
N PHE A 212 15.90 0.30 1.42
CA PHE A 212 15.18 -0.76 0.71
C PHE A 212 13.95 -0.25 -0.03
N GLN A 213 13.22 0.71 0.55
CA GLN A 213 12.08 1.35 -0.11
C GLN A 213 12.53 2.17 -1.32
N HIS A 214 13.60 2.95 -1.19
CA HIS A 214 14.19 3.73 -2.27
C HIS A 214 14.62 2.83 -3.44
N LYS A 215 15.31 1.71 -3.18
CA LYS A 215 15.68 0.75 -4.23
C LYS A 215 14.48 0.23 -5.02
N ARG A 216 13.36 -0.05 -4.33
CA ARG A 216 12.14 -0.51 -5.00
C ARG A 216 11.50 0.58 -5.87
N GLN A 217 11.50 1.84 -5.40
CA GLN A 217 10.97 2.97 -6.16
C GLN A 217 11.82 3.31 -7.37
N GLN A 218 13.14 3.30 -7.20
CA GLN A 218 14.08 3.59 -8.27
C GLN A 218 13.93 2.59 -9.43
N GLN A 219 13.68 1.31 -9.14
CA GLN A 219 13.41 0.32 -10.19
C GLN A 219 12.17 0.68 -11.03
N MET A 220 11.12 1.23 -10.42
CA MET A 220 9.90 1.64 -11.13
C MET A 220 10.08 2.94 -11.92
N ILE A 221 10.95 3.84 -11.47
CA ILE A 221 11.20 5.13 -12.16
C ILE A 221 12.20 4.94 -13.31
N ASP A 222 13.21 4.10 -13.14
CA ASP A 222 14.29 3.92 -14.10
C ASP A 222 13.91 2.95 -15.25
N THR A 223 12.81 2.20 -15.12
CA THR A 223 12.36 1.26 -16.16
C THR A 223 11.31 1.94 -17.04
N PRO A 224 11.58 2.19 -18.33
CA PRO A 224 10.59 2.80 -19.20
C PRO A 224 9.45 1.82 -19.52
N THR A 225 8.21 2.27 -19.33
CA THR A 225 7.02 1.50 -19.68
C THR A 225 6.90 1.32 -21.19
N SER A 226 6.78 0.08 -21.63
CA SER A 226 6.61 -0.27 -23.04
C SER A 226 5.14 -0.32 -23.43
N LEU A 227 4.81 0.07 -24.66
CA LEU A 227 3.52 -0.25 -25.26
C LEU A 227 3.47 -1.74 -25.62
N VAL A 228 2.31 -2.37 -25.44
CA VAL A 228 2.09 -3.78 -25.74
C VAL A 228 2.40 -4.09 -27.21
N ARG A 229 1.94 -3.25 -28.14
CA ARG A 229 2.17 -3.46 -29.58
C ARG A 229 3.65 -3.52 -30.00
N SER A 230 4.54 -2.99 -29.17
CA SER A 230 5.98 -2.84 -29.48
C SER A 230 6.88 -3.39 -28.37
N VAL A 231 6.35 -4.20 -27.46
CA VAL A 231 7.15 -4.78 -26.39
C VAL A 231 8.12 -5.82 -26.96
N ALA A 232 9.37 -5.75 -26.52
CA ALA A 232 10.43 -6.66 -26.94
C ALA A 232 10.58 -7.83 -25.96
N VAL A 233 11.22 -8.91 -26.42
CA VAL A 233 11.65 -10.02 -25.56
C VAL A 233 12.70 -9.52 -24.56
N GLY A 234 12.54 -9.91 -23.30
CA GLY A 234 13.43 -9.48 -22.21
C GLY A 234 12.66 -8.88 -21.04
N SER A 235 13.37 -8.10 -20.22
CA SER A 235 12.80 -7.38 -19.09
C SER A 235 11.95 -6.20 -19.56
N ALA A 236 10.66 -6.19 -19.24
CA ALA A 236 9.76 -5.12 -19.65
C ALA A 236 8.82 -4.69 -18.51
N GLU A 237 8.51 -3.40 -18.53
CA GLU A 237 7.44 -2.81 -17.73
C GLU A 237 6.20 -2.60 -18.60
N LEU A 238 5.05 -3.04 -18.12
CA LEU A 238 3.78 -2.92 -18.81
C LEU A 238 2.70 -2.40 -17.87
N VAL A 239 1.86 -1.52 -18.41
CA VAL A 239 0.69 -0.96 -17.73
C VAL A 239 -0.52 -1.18 -18.62
N GLY A 240 -1.60 -1.69 -18.03
CA GLY A 240 -2.82 -1.91 -18.78
C GLY A 240 -4.02 -2.28 -17.92
N GLN A 241 -5.06 -2.72 -18.61
CA GLN A 241 -6.25 -3.27 -18.02
C GLN A 241 -6.20 -4.79 -18.07
N VAL A 242 -6.68 -5.43 -17.01
CA VAL A 242 -6.88 -6.89 -16.95
C VAL A 242 -8.10 -7.26 -17.80
N ARG A 243 -7.91 -8.14 -18.78
CA ARG A 243 -8.95 -8.69 -19.66
C ARG A 243 -8.93 -10.22 -19.68
N PRO A 244 -10.03 -10.87 -20.10
CA PRO A 244 -10.10 -12.33 -20.14
C PRO A 244 -9.10 -12.93 -21.14
N ALA A 245 -8.33 -13.92 -20.69
CA ALA A 245 -7.58 -14.83 -21.55
C ALA A 245 -8.49 -15.95 -22.09
N PRO A 246 -8.02 -16.88 -22.94
CA PRO A 246 -8.84 -18.04 -23.37
C PRO A 246 -9.42 -18.84 -22.20
N GLU A 247 -8.68 -18.92 -21.11
CA GLU A 247 -9.05 -19.57 -19.85
C GLU A 247 -10.15 -18.81 -19.07
N GLN A 248 -10.56 -17.64 -19.57
CA GLN A 248 -11.55 -16.76 -18.95
C GLN A 248 -11.11 -16.27 -17.56
N TRP A 249 -12.02 -16.31 -16.59
CA TRP A 249 -11.82 -15.87 -15.22
C TRP A 249 -12.40 -16.89 -14.25
N ILE A 250 -11.99 -16.79 -12.98
CA ILE A 250 -12.49 -17.63 -11.89
C ILE A 250 -13.51 -16.84 -11.06
N ASN A 251 -14.62 -17.49 -10.73
CA ASN A 251 -15.52 -17.01 -9.68
C ASN A 251 -15.13 -17.69 -8.37
N VAL A 252 -14.51 -16.92 -7.47
CA VAL A 252 -13.89 -17.45 -6.25
C VAL A 252 -14.95 -17.57 -5.16
N VAL A 253 -15.19 -18.80 -4.71
CA VAL A 253 -16.05 -19.07 -3.56
C VAL A 253 -15.18 -19.12 -2.30
N VAL A 254 -15.34 -18.12 -1.43
CA VAL A 254 -14.53 -17.95 -0.22
C VAL A 254 -14.99 -18.94 0.85
N ASP A 255 -14.04 -19.74 1.32
CA ASP A 255 -14.23 -20.73 2.40
C ASP A 255 -15.40 -21.70 2.17
N GLY A 256 -15.65 -22.06 0.89
CA GLY A 256 -16.67 -23.02 0.48
C GLY A 256 -18.11 -22.53 0.64
N ASN A 257 -18.35 -21.23 0.90
CA ASN A 257 -19.69 -20.66 1.06
C ASN A 257 -20.12 -19.91 -0.22
N PRO A 258 -21.12 -20.40 -0.98
CA PRO A 258 -21.58 -19.78 -2.22
C PRO A 258 -22.03 -18.31 -2.08
N ASN A 259 -22.49 -17.90 -0.88
CA ASN A 259 -22.89 -16.51 -0.62
C ASN A 259 -21.69 -15.57 -0.50
N ARG A 260 -20.47 -16.12 -0.36
CA ARG A 260 -19.20 -15.38 -0.31
C ARG A 260 -18.44 -15.60 -1.61
N MET A 261 -19.00 -15.10 -2.70
CA MET A 261 -18.40 -15.21 -4.02
C MET A 261 -17.77 -13.89 -4.46
N ILE A 262 -16.60 -13.95 -5.09
CA ILE A 262 -16.01 -12.84 -5.83
C ILE A 262 -15.95 -13.24 -7.30
N PRO A 263 -16.74 -12.57 -8.16
CA PRO A 263 -16.74 -12.87 -9.58
C PRO A 263 -15.56 -12.22 -10.31
N GLY A 264 -15.18 -12.79 -11.44
CA GLY A 264 -14.26 -12.14 -12.38
C GLY A 264 -12.81 -12.09 -11.93
N CYS A 265 -12.34 -13.00 -11.09
CA CYS A 265 -10.98 -13.01 -10.57
C CYS A 265 -10.00 -13.67 -11.55
N VAL A 266 -8.84 -13.06 -11.73
CA VAL A 266 -7.70 -13.68 -12.45
C VAL A 266 -6.57 -14.08 -11.50
N ASP A 267 -6.46 -13.42 -10.37
CA ASP A 267 -5.52 -13.74 -9.30
C ASP A 267 -6.19 -13.40 -7.98
N PHE A 268 -6.15 -14.29 -7.00
CA PHE A 268 -6.81 -14.07 -5.72
C PHE A 268 -6.05 -14.70 -4.56
N ARG A 269 -6.26 -14.12 -3.38
CA ARG A 269 -5.93 -14.69 -2.08
C ARG A 269 -7.03 -14.32 -1.11
N TRP A 270 -7.51 -15.28 -0.33
CA TRP A 270 -8.37 -14.99 0.80
C TRP A 270 -7.81 -15.58 2.08
N GLU A 271 -8.11 -14.92 3.19
CA GLU A 271 -7.66 -15.28 4.53
C GLU A 271 -8.87 -15.32 5.46
N TYR A 272 -8.97 -16.39 6.23
CA TYR A 272 -9.96 -16.60 7.28
C TYR A 272 -9.28 -16.46 8.63
N GLU A 273 -9.74 -15.50 9.41
CA GLU A 273 -9.23 -15.17 10.72
C GLU A 273 -10.35 -15.29 11.77
N VAL A 274 -9.97 -15.72 12.98
CA VAL A 274 -10.85 -15.77 14.14
C VAL A 274 -10.34 -14.86 15.23
N TYR A 275 -11.25 -14.19 15.92
CA TYR A 275 -10.94 -13.35 17.06
C TYR A 275 -11.03 -14.20 18.33
N VAL A 276 -9.87 -14.55 18.88
CA VAL A 276 -9.75 -15.41 20.06
C VAL A 276 -9.46 -14.53 21.26
N CYS A 277 -10.25 -14.69 22.32
CA CYS A 277 -10.01 -14.07 23.62
C CYS A 277 -9.55 -15.11 24.63
N ARG A 278 -8.43 -14.85 25.31
CA ARG A 278 -7.87 -15.72 26.35
C ARG A 278 -7.66 -14.92 27.63
N GLN A 279 -7.84 -15.58 28.77
CA GLN A 279 -7.48 -15.03 30.07
C GLN A 279 -6.00 -15.33 30.31
N VAL A 280 -5.17 -14.28 30.44
CA VAL A 280 -3.75 -14.39 30.74
C VAL A 280 -3.53 -13.91 32.16
N THR A 281 -3.12 -14.82 33.04
CA THR A 281 -2.72 -14.49 34.40
C THR A 281 -1.22 -14.20 34.42
N SER A 282 -0.85 -12.96 34.74
CA SER A 282 0.53 -12.56 35.01
C SER A 282 0.75 -12.58 36.52
N THR A 283 1.89 -13.10 36.96
CA THR A 283 2.32 -13.03 38.35
C THR A 283 3.45 -12.04 38.45
N ASP A 284 3.27 -10.97 39.22
CA ASP A 284 4.32 -9.98 39.44
C ASP A 284 5.41 -10.53 40.36
N SER A 285 6.57 -9.88 40.43
CA SER A 285 7.73 -10.29 41.26
C SER A 285 7.41 -10.41 42.75
N GLU A 286 6.30 -9.83 43.20
CA GLU A 286 5.78 -9.89 44.57
C GLU A 286 4.78 -11.04 44.80
N GLY A 287 4.52 -11.89 43.80
CA GLY A 287 3.61 -13.04 43.89
C GLY A 287 2.13 -12.71 43.69
N ASN A 288 1.80 -11.45 43.38
CA ASN A 288 0.44 -11.03 43.07
C ASN A 288 0.04 -11.47 41.65
N THR A 289 -1.12 -12.11 41.51
CA THR A 289 -1.64 -12.56 40.22
C THR A 289 -2.67 -11.57 39.66
N THR A 290 -2.42 -11.05 38.47
CA THR A 290 -3.36 -10.22 37.73
C THR A 290 -3.84 -10.97 36.49
N THR A 291 -5.15 -11.17 36.37
CA THR A 291 -5.75 -11.81 35.19
C THR A 291 -6.25 -10.74 34.26
N ARG A 292 -5.78 -10.75 33.01
CA ARG A 292 -6.22 -9.85 31.94
C ARG A 292 -6.78 -10.64 30.77
N GLU A 293 -7.83 -10.12 30.14
CA GLU A 293 -8.32 -10.66 28.87
C GLU A 293 -7.45 -10.12 27.73
N GLU A 294 -6.74 -11.01 27.05
CA GLU A 294 -6.03 -10.71 25.80
C GLU A 294 -6.83 -11.28 24.63
N CYS A 295 -7.22 -10.41 23.70
CA CYS A 295 -7.89 -10.82 22.49
C CYS A 295 -7.02 -10.50 21.26
N ASN A 296 -6.88 -11.46 20.35
CA ASN A 296 -6.17 -11.25 19.10
C ASN A 296 -6.85 -11.96 17.92
N TRP A 297 -6.64 -11.41 16.72
CA TRP A 297 -6.99 -12.10 15.48
C TRP A 297 -5.93 -13.16 15.18
N GLN A 298 -6.38 -14.37 14.87
CA GLN A 298 -5.52 -15.49 14.49
C GLN A 298 -5.96 -16.01 13.13
N SER A 299 -5.03 -16.13 12.20
CA SER A 299 -5.29 -16.73 10.89
C SER A 299 -5.45 -18.25 11.04
N VAL A 300 -6.53 -18.78 10.47
CA VAL A 300 -6.89 -20.20 10.57
C VAL A 300 -6.69 -20.89 9.23
N ARG A 301 -7.19 -20.26 8.16
CA ARG A 301 -7.10 -20.80 6.80
C ARG A 301 -6.82 -19.68 5.82
N SER A 302 -6.18 -20.03 4.73
CA SER A 302 -6.05 -19.16 3.57
C SER A 302 -6.03 -20.03 2.33
N ASP A 303 -6.42 -19.46 1.21
CA ASP A 303 -6.32 -20.09 -0.10
C ASP A 303 -6.02 -19.02 -1.14
N SER A 304 -5.37 -19.44 -2.22
CA SER A 304 -4.94 -18.58 -3.30
C SER A 304 -4.93 -19.35 -4.60
N GLY A 305 -5.31 -18.67 -5.67
CA GLY A 305 -5.34 -19.26 -6.99
C GLY A 305 -5.18 -18.20 -8.06
N TYR A 306 -4.90 -18.64 -9.27
CA TYR A 306 -4.69 -17.77 -10.40
C TYR A 306 -5.11 -18.45 -11.70
N VAL A 307 -5.43 -17.63 -12.68
CA VAL A 307 -5.47 -17.97 -14.10
C VAL A 307 -4.65 -16.95 -14.88
N PRO A 308 -4.10 -17.35 -16.04
CA PRO A 308 -3.51 -16.42 -16.98
C PRO A 308 -4.56 -15.37 -17.41
N PHE A 309 -4.10 -14.16 -17.70
CA PHE A 309 -4.98 -13.08 -18.14
C PHE A 309 -4.34 -12.28 -19.27
N MET A 310 -5.15 -11.48 -19.97
CA MET A 310 -4.67 -10.54 -20.97
C MET A 310 -4.43 -9.18 -20.33
N LEU A 311 -3.23 -8.63 -20.44
CA LEU A 311 -2.97 -7.22 -20.17
C LEU A 311 -3.20 -6.45 -21.46
N HIS A 312 -4.09 -5.45 -21.42
CA HIS A 312 -4.41 -4.63 -22.58
C HIS A 312 -4.14 -3.14 -22.30
N ASP A 313 -3.29 -2.51 -23.10
CA ASP A 313 -2.92 -1.10 -22.93
C ASP A 313 -3.65 -0.15 -23.91
N GLY A 314 -4.60 -0.68 -24.69
CA GLY A 314 -5.33 0.03 -25.74
C GLY A 314 -4.71 -0.16 -27.13
N THR A 315 -3.38 -0.31 -27.19
CA THR A 315 -2.65 -0.57 -28.45
C THR A 315 -2.63 -2.04 -28.84
N GLY A 316 -2.77 -2.93 -27.86
CA GLY A 316 -2.95 -4.36 -28.06
C GLY A 316 -3.02 -5.12 -26.74
N GLY A 317 -3.27 -6.42 -26.85
CA GLY A 317 -3.30 -7.34 -25.71
C GLY A 317 -2.08 -8.24 -25.66
N ILE A 318 -1.52 -8.49 -24.47
CA ILE A 318 -0.46 -9.48 -24.24
C ILE A 318 -0.85 -10.44 -23.12
N ARG A 319 -0.48 -11.71 -23.28
CA ARG A 319 -0.76 -12.76 -22.30
C ARG A 319 0.19 -12.65 -21.11
N VAL A 320 -0.37 -12.72 -19.90
CA VAL A 320 0.37 -12.64 -18.64
C VAL A 320 0.17 -13.93 -17.84
N GLU A 321 1.28 -14.60 -17.55
CA GLU A 321 1.34 -15.78 -16.70
C GLU A 321 1.53 -15.36 -15.23
N SER A 322 0.42 -14.97 -14.60
CA SER A 322 0.35 -14.49 -13.22
C SER A 322 0.95 -15.47 -12.20
N GLY A 323 0.88 -16.78 -12.48
CA GLY A 323 1.45 -17.84 -11.64
C GLY A 323 2.95 -17.75 -11.39
N GLY A 324 3.71 -17.20 -12.35
CA GLY A 324 5.17 -17.10 -12.23
C GLY A 324 5.64 -16.03 -11.24
N PHE A 325 4.77 -15.09 -10.84
CA PHE A 325 5.17 -13.93 -10.06
C PHE A 325 5.24 -14.23 -8.56
N LYS A 326 6.44 -14.06 -7.99
CA LYS A 326 6.66 -14.20 -6.54
C LYS A 326 6.14 -13.01 -5.73
N ARG A 327 6.09 -11.82 -6.34
CA ARG A 327 5.69 -10.56 -5.68
C ARG A 327 4.41 -10.07 -6.32
N LYS A 328 3.32 -10.19 -5.57
CA LYS A 328 1.98 -9.78 -6.01
C LYS A 328 1.40 -8.82 -4.98
N ASP A 329 1.05 -7.61 -5.43
CA ASP A 329 0.26 -6.66 -4.66
C ASP A 329 -1.12 -6.55 -5.34
N LEU A 330 -2.11 -7.22 -4.74
CA LEU A 330 -3.49 -7.21 -5.25
C LEU A 330 -4.25 -5.94 -4.82
N GLY A 331 -3.57 -4.98 -4.18
CA GLY A 331 -4.15 -3.77 -3.62
C GLY A 331 -4.92 -4.02 -2.33
N LYS A 332 -5.87 -3.14 -2.03
CA LYS A 332 -6.76 -3.31 -0.89
C LYS A 332 -7.68 -4.51 -1.12
N TYR A 333 -8.11 -5.16 -0.04
CA TYR A 333 -9.08 -6.25 -0.12
C TYR A 333 -10.32 -5.80 -0.92
N VAL A 334 -10.85 -6.70 -1.75
CA VAL A 334 -12.01 -6.42 -2.59
C VAL A 334 -13.29 -6.49 -1.77
N LYS A 335 -13.40 -7.49 -0.89
CA LYS A 335 -14.54 -7.67 0.00
C LYS A 335 -14.10 -8.34 1.29
N MET A 336 -14.70 -7.92 2.39
CA MET A 336 -14.52 -8.50 3.72
C MET A 336 -15.87 -8.95 4.24
N TRP A 337 -15.93 -10.14 4.82
CA TRP A 337 -17.10 -10.63 5.54
C TRP A 337 -16.76 -10.82 7.00
N THR A 338 -17.70 -10.48 7.87
CA THR A 338 -17.59 -10.71 9.31
C THR A 338 -18.83 -11.42 9.82
N SER A 339 -18.66 -12.33 10.77
CA SER A 339 -19.75 -13.04 11.44
C SER A 339 -19.40 -13.25 12.92
N SER A 340 -20.40 -13.34 13.79
CA SER A 340 -20.18 -13.78 15.18
C SER A 340 -20.11 -15.31 15.30
N HIS A 341 -20.51 -16.05 14.26
CA HIS A 341 -20.53 -17.52 14.25
C HIS A 341 -19.76 -18.10 13.06
N ALA A 342 -19.30 -19.35 13.19
CA ALA A 342 -18.67 -20.09 12.11
C ALA A 342 -19.70 -20.47 11.04
N ASP A 343 -19.67 -19.78 9.90
CA ASP A 343 -20.65 -19.92 8.81
C ASP A 343 -20.13 -20.73 7.61
N THR A 344 -19.33 -21.75 7.89
CA THR A 344 -18.77 -22.63 6.86
C THR A 344 -19.63 -23.86 6.66
N LEU A 345 -20.09 -24.08 5.43
CA LEU A 345 -20.95 -25.21 5.04
C LEU A 345 -20.34 -26.58 5.37
N ARG A 346 -19.03 -26.66 5.52
CA ARG A 346 -18.32 -27.91 5.84
C ARG A 346 -18.35 -28.28 7.33
N ASP A 347 -19.00 -27.49 8.19
CA ASP A 347 -18.56 -27.38 9.59
C ASP A 347 -19.57 -27.50 10.73
N HIS A 348 -20.50 -28.43 10.58
CA HIS A 348 -21.10 -29.03 11.78
C HIS A 348 -20.12 -29.99 12.51
N PHE A 349 -18.96 -30.33 11.92
CA PHE A 349 -18.00 -31.32 12.46
C PHE A 349 -16.60 -30.79 12.87
N GLN A 350 -16.04 -29.73 12.28
CA GLN A 350 -14.74 -29.16 12.70
C GLN A 350 -14.86 -27.93 13.60
N THR A 351 -16.06 -27.46 13.94
CA THR A 351 -16.25 -26.51 15.05
C THR A 351 -15.80 -27.13 16.39
N GLU A 352 -15.97 -28.44 16.57
CA GLU A 352 -15.32 -29.21 17.65
C GLU A 352 -13.79 -29.28 17.50
N PHE A 353 -13.26 -29.28 16.27
CA PHE A 353 -11.82 -29.36 16.01
C PHE A 353 -11.12 -28.01 16.19
N ALA A 354 -11.73 -26.90 15.78
CA ALA A 354 -11.24 -25.54 16.05
C ALA A 354 -11.28 -25.21 17.55
N ALA A 355 -12.36 -25.59 18.25
CA ALA A 355 -12.43 -25.51 19.71
C ALA A 355 -11.36 -26.40 20.41
N ARG A 356 -10.95 -27.52 19.79
CA ARG A 356 -9.86 -28.39 20.29
C ARG A 356 -8.45 -27.92 19.92
N LEU A 357 -8.28 -27.20 18.81
CA LEU A 357 -7.00 -26.68 18.33
C LEU A 357 -6.56 -25.44 19.14
N PHE A 358 -7.52 -24.62 19.57
CA PHE A 358 -7.29 -23.45 20.42
C PHE A 358 -7.57 -23.79 21.89
N ARG A 359 -6.72 -24.64 22.48
CA ARG A 359 -6.87 -25.20 23.84
C ARG A 359 -7.13 -24.20 24.99
N ASN A 360 -6.97 -22.88 24.79
CA ASN A 360 -7.02 -21.85 25.84
C ASN A 360 -7.73 -20.53 25.42
N GLY A 361 -8.75 -20.53 24.56
CA GLY A 361 -9.45 -19.27 24.22
C GLY A 361 -10.85 -19.41 23.64
N ASP A 362 -11.69 -18.39 23.88
CA ASP A 362 -13.05 -18.25 23.37
C ASP A 362 -13.05 -17.52 22.03
N VAL A 363 -13.71 -18.10 21.01
CA VAL A 363 -13.80 -17.52 19.66
C VAL A 363 -15.06 -16.66 19.58
N ARG A 364 -14.88 -15.34 19.44
CA ARG A 364 -16.02 -14.39 19.47
C ARG A 364 -16.43 -13.86 18.10
N LYS A 365 -15.51 -13.81 17.14
CA LYS A 365 -15.75 -13.25 15.81
C LYS A 365 -14.98 -14.00 14.74
N HIS A 366 -15.52 -14.00 13.55
CA HIS A 366 -14.97 -14.58 12.35
C HIS A 366 -14.83 -13.49 11.29
N ARG A 367 -13.71 -13.48 10.56
CA ARG A 367 -13.43 -12.54 9.49
C ARG A 367 -12.87 -13.28 8.28
N TRP A 368 -13.45 -13.01 7.12
CA TRP A 368 -12.92 -13.46 5.84
C TRP A 368 -12.53 -12.22 5.04
N THR A 369 -11.26 -12.12 4.68
CA THR A 369 -10.73 -10.99 3.93
C THR A 369 -10.22 -11.52 2.61
N ALA A 370 -10.70 -10.96 1.50
CA ALA A 370 -10.32 -11.43 0.17
C ALA A 370 -9.70 -10.32 -0.67
N TYR A 371 -8.57 -10.64 -1.26
CA TYR A 371 -7.78 -9.81 -2.17
C TYR A 371 -7.85 -10.44 -3.55
N ALA A 372 -8.12 -9.65 -4.58
CA ALA A 372 -8.20 -10.17 -5.94
C ALA A 372 -7.85 -9.11 -6.98
N LEU A 373 -7.19 -9.56 -8.04
CA LEU A 373 -7.12 -8.85 -9.31
C LEU A 373 -8.28 -9.34 -10.18
N ARG A 374 -9.14 -8.41 -10.62
CA ARG A 374 -10.35 -8.74 -11.39
C ARG A 374 -10.29 -8.20 -12.81
N ILE A 375 -11.12 -8.78 -13.67
CA ILE A 375 -11.40 -8.24 -15.00
C ILE A 375 -11.78 -6.75 -14.89
N GLY A 376 -11.18 -5.93 -15.74
CA GLY A 376 -11.35 -4.49 -15.78
C GLY A 376 -10.46 -3.70 -14.82
N ASN A 377 -9.76 -4.34 -13.88
CA ASN A 377 -8.85 -3.64 -12.96
C ASN A 377 -7.60 -3.12 -13.69
N PRO A 378 -7.04 -1.99 -13.22
CA PRO A 378 -5.74 -1.54 -13.70
C PRO A 378 -4.65 -2.45 -13.12
N VAL A 379 -3.67 -2.78 -13.93
CA VAL A 379 -2.51 -3.57 -13.53
C VAL A 379 -1.23 -2.94 -14.06
N TYR A 380 -0.26 -2.86 -13.16
CA TYR A 380 1.12 -2.53 -13.42
C TYR A 380 1.92 -3.81 -13.21
N LEU A 381 2.82 -4.15 -14.13
CA LEU A 381 3.70 -5.28 -13.95
C LEU A 381 5.11 -5.00 -14.46
N LEU A 382 6.05 -5.64 -13.80
CA LEU A 382 7.44 -5.78 -14.22
C LEU A 382 7.70 -7.26 -14.39
N GLY A 383 8.04 -7.70 -15.59
CA GLY A 383 8.17 -9.12 -15.88
C GLY A 383 9.12 -9.43 -17.03
N MET A 384 9.35 -10.72 -17.22
CA MET A 384 10.15 -11.25 -18.32
C MET A 384 9.25 -11.66 -19.48
N VAL A 385 9.39 -10.95 -20.58
CA VAL A 385 8.73 -11.25 -21.84
C VAL A 385 9.50 -12.35 -22.55
N LYS A 386 8.81 -13.45 -22.85
CA LYS A 386 9.39 -14.63 -23.51
C LYS A 386 8.59 -15.01 -24.74
N PRO A 387 9.23 -15.60 -25.76
CA PRO A 387 8.53 -16.26 -26.85
C PRO A 387 7.65 -17.38 -26.31
N ARG A 388 6.42 -17.44 -26.83
CA ARG A 388 5.50 -18.54 -26.57
C ARG A 388 5.92 -19.78 -27.36
N SER A 389 5.56 -20.94 -26.83
CA SER A 389 5.79 -22.19 -27.54
C SER A 389 4.87 -22.30 -28.77
N ARG A 390 5.29 -23.05 -29.79
CA ARG A 390 4.46 -23.24 -30.99
C ARG A 390 3.11 -23.88 -30.67
N ALA A 391 3.09 -24.81 -29.71
CA ALA A 391 1.86 -25.46 -29.24
C ALA A 391 0.85 -24.46 -28.65
N GLU A 392 1.31 -23.46 -27.90
CA GLU A 392 0.44 -22.41 -27.35
C GLU A 392 -0.12 -21.49 -28.43
N LEU A 393 0.68 -21.18 -29.46
CA LEU A 393 0.23 -20.38 -30.61
C LEU A 393 -0.81 -21.12 -31.43
N ASP A 394 -0.58 -22.39 -31.72
CA ASP A 394 -1.51 -23.22 -32.49
C ASP A 394 -2.82 -23.47 -31.72
N ALA A 395 -2.75 -23.64 -30.39
CA ALA A 395 -3.93 -23.80 -29.54
C ALA A 395 -4.86 -22.57 -29.54
N GLU A 396 -4.29 -21.38 -29.66
CA GLU A 396 -5.04 -20.13 -29.77
C GLU A 396 -5.26 -19.66 -31.23
N GLN A 397 -4.83 -20.46 -32.22
CA GLN A 397 -4.90 -20.15 -33.66
C GLN A 397 -4.25 -18.80 -34.03
N ILE A 398 -3.11 -18.50 -33.41
CA ILE A 398 -2.36 -17.27 -33.64
C ILE A 398 -1.49 -17.41 -34.89
N ASP A 399 -1.74 -16.56 -35.90
CA ASP A 399 -1.02 -16.52 -37.18
C ASP A 399 0.49 -16.24 -37.02
N GLY A 400 0.85 -15.48 -35.97
CA GLY A 400 2.25 -15.21 -35.60
C GLY A 400 2.92 -14.09 -36.41
N THR A 401 2.17 -13.43 -37.30
CA THR A 401 2.60 -12.23 -38.02
C THR A 401 2.69 -11.00 -37.12
N VAL A 402 1.91 -10.96 -36.03
CA VAL A 402 1.88 -9.85 -35.07
C VAL A 402 2.77 -10.17 -33.86
N GLY A 403 3.88 -9.43 -33.71
CA GLY A 403 4.93 -9.74 -32.74
C GLY A 403 4.44 -9.92 -31.30
N HIS A 404 3.60 -9.01 -30.79
CA HIS A 404 3.14 -9.04 -29.39
C HIS A 404 2.21 -10.22 -29.06
N THR A 405 1.64 -10.88 -30.07
CA THR A 405 0.81 -12.08 -29.90
C THR A 405 1.63 -13.35 -29.69
N THR A 406 2.90 -13.32 -30.14
CA THR A 406 3.82 -14.47 -30.09
C THR A 406 4.63 -14.57 -28.81
N ILE A 407 4.42 -13.64 -27.89
CA ILE A 407 5.17 -13.49 -26.65
C ILE A 407 4.22 -13.42 -25.44
N SER A 408 4.72 -13.81 -24.28
CA SER A 408 3.99 -13.80 -23.01
C SER A 408 4.88 -13.29 -21.88
N VAL A 409 4.25 -12.74 -20.85
CA VAL A 409 4.94 -12.18 -19.69
C VAL A 409 4.97 -13.17 -18.54
N HIS A 410 6.15 -13.38 -17.97
CA HIS A 410 6.40 -14.30 -16.86
C HIS A 410 7.05 -13.60 -15.66
N GLY A 411 6.77 -14.09 -14.45
CA GLY A 411 7.26 -13.51 -13.20
C GLY A 411 8.68 -13.90 -12.78
N GLU A 412 9.62 -13.92 -13.72
CA GLU A 412 11.02 -14.29 -13.44
C GLU A 412 11.88 -13.07 -13.09
N ASP A 413 12.70 -13.19 -12.04
CA ASP A 413 13.65 -12.13 -11.66
C ASP A 413 14.88 -12.15 -12.58
N THR A 414 15.34 -10.97 -12.99
CA THR A 414 16.63 -10.79 -13.70
C THR A 414 17.61 -9.95 -12.87
N PRO A 415 18.91 -9.98 -13.20
CA PRO A 415 19.86 -9.04 -12.62
C PRO A 415 19.41 -7.60 -12.86
N GLY A 416 19.17 -6.84 -11.80
CA GLY A 416 18.71 -5.45 -11.87
C GLY A 416 17.19 -5.25 -11.87
N MET A 417 16.38 -6.28 -12.13
CA MET A 417 14.91 -6.15 -12.13
C MET A 417 14.24 -7.29 -11.35
N LYS A 418 13.45 -6.92 -10.34
CA LYS A 418 12.59 -7.83 -9.60
C LYS A 418 11.20 -7.86 -10.22
N ALA A 419 10.77 -9.05 -10.66
CA ALA A 419 9.45 -9.20 -11.24
C ALA A 419 8.37 -9.01 -10.18
N ASN A 420 7.33 -8.25 -10.53
CA ASN A 420 6.19 -7.97 -9.68
C ASN A 420 4.91 -7.74 -10.50
N ILE A 421 3.77 -8.00 -9.86
CA ILE A 421 2.45 -7.55 -10.31
C ILE A 421 1.90 -6.65 -9.21
N GLN A 422 1.36 -5.50 -9.58
CA GLN A 422 0.69 -4.57 -8.68
C GLN A 422 -0.62 -4.13 -9.29
N ARG A 423 -1.71 -4.18 -8.52
CA ARG A 423 -2.96 -3.53 -8.90
C ARG A 423 -2.76 -2.01 -8.88
N GLY A 424 -3.27 -1.33 -9.90
CA GLY A 424 -3.03 0.10 -10.14
C GLY A 424 -2.26 0.34 -11.43
N THR A 425 -2.40 1.53 -11.99
CA THR A 425 -1.56 2.04 -13.07
C THR A 425 -0.26 2.60 -12.50
N GLU A 426 0.72 2.90 -13.35
CA GLU A 426 1.91 3.64 -12.90
C GLU A 426 1.51 4.96 -12.22
N LEU A 427 0.54 5.70 -12.79
CA LEU A 427 0.03 6.93 -12.21
C LEU A 427 -0.52 6.73 -10.79
N ALA A 428 -1.29 5.67 -10.56
CA ALA A 428 -1.86 5.36 -9.24
C ALA A 428 -0.79 4.90 -8.23
N ASN A 429 0.18 4.11 -8.67
CA ASN A 429 1.21 3.54 -7.79
C ASN A 429 2.30 4.56 -7.46
N LEU A 430 2.85 5.25 -8.46
CA LEU A 430 3.86 6.30 -8.28
C LEU A 430 3.27 7.58 -7.69
N GLY A 431 2.01 7.91 -7.99
CA GLY A 431 1.34 9.08 -7.42
C GLY A 431 1.19 9.06 -5.89
N ARG A 432 1.35 7.89 -5.26
CA ARG A 432 1.30 7.69 -3.81
C ARG A 432 2.68 7.54 -3.18
N ILE A 433 3.72 7.46 -3.99
CA ILE A 433 5.09 7.31 -3.54
C ILE A 433 5.63 8.65 -3.04
N ARG A 434 6.35 8.62 -1.92
CA ARG A 434 7.14 9.75 -1.42
C ARG A 434 8.43 9.87 -2.25
N SER A 435 8.98 11.08 -2.33
CA SER A 435 10.26 11.29 -3.02
C SER A 435 11.38 10.44 -2.41
N SER A 436 12.28 9.96 -3.26
CA SER A 436 13.50 9.25 -2.84
C SER A 436 14.34 10.09 -1.87
N ALA A 437 14.34 11.41 -2.02
CA ALA A 437 15.03 12.32 -1.12
C ALA A 437 14.40 12.30 0.28
N GLU A 438 13.07 12.29 0.39
CA GLU A 438 12.38 12.19 1.69
C GLU A 438 12.63 10.84 2.39
N LEU A 439 12.81 9.76 1.63
CA LEU A 439 13.10 8.44 2.22
C LEU A 439 14.51 8.34 2.81
N LEU A 440 15.48 9.09 2.28
CA LEU A 440 16.88 9.00 2.67
C LEU A 440 17.33 10.16 3.55
N ILE A 441 16.97 11.40 3.23
CA ILE A 441 17.44 12.59 3.95
C ILE A 441 16.95 12.57 5.40
N MET A 442 15.68 12.22 5.65
CA MET A 442 15.11 12.23 7.01
C MET A 442 15.89 11.32 7.98
N PRO A 443 16.10 10.02 7.67
CA PRO A 443 16.89 9.18 8.54
C PRO A 443 18.37 9.57 8.58
N ILE A 444 18.97 10.09 7.49
CA ILE A 444 20.36 10.60 7.51
C ILE A 444 20.49 11.75 8.51
N VAL A 445 19.58 12.73 8.47
CA VAL A 445 19.56 13.85 9.42
C VAL A 445 19.41 13.34 10.85
N CYS A 446 18.53 12.35 11.07
CA CYS A 446 18.37 11.71 12.38
C CYS A 446 19.67 11.08 12.90
N VAL A 447 20.38 10.33 12.05
CA VAL A 447 21.68 9.73 12.39
C VAL A 447 22.73 10.80 12.69
N LEU A 448 22.84 11.82 11.84
CA LEU A 448 23.81 12.90 12.03
C LEU A 448 23.55 13.69 13.32
N CYS A 449 22.28 14.00 13.62
CA CYS A 449 21.92 14.66 14.87
C CYS A 449 22.18 13.76 16.09
N GLY A 450 21.89 12.45 16.00
CA GLY A 450 22.22 11.49 17.06
C GLY A 450 23.73 11.40 17.32
N ILE A 451 24.55 11.37 16.27
CA ILE A 451 26.02 11.39 16.36
C ILE A 451 26.51 12.70 16.98
N ALA A 452 25.95 13.84 16.57
CA ALA A 452 26.34 15.14 17.10
C ALA A 452 26.10 15.26 18.61
N LEU A 453 25.05 14.60 19.15
CA LEU A 453 24.79 14.59 20.58
C LEU A 453 25.84 13.84 21.40
N PHE A 454 26.61 12.91 20.81
CA PHE A 454 27.74 12.29 21.52
C PHE A 454 28.85 13.28 21.85
N ALA A 455 28.92 14.43 21.18
CA ALA A 455 29.89 15.47 21.52
C ALA A 455 29.52 16.23 22.81
N LEU A 456 28.34 15.96 23.39
CA LEU A 456 27.86 16.54 24.65
C LEU A 456 28.01 15.57 25.84
N LEU A 457 28.42 14.32 25.59
CA LEU A 457 28.95 13.39 26.60
C LEU A 457 30.45 13.65 26.76
#